data_AF-A0A0A2B6P6-F1
#
_entry.id   AF-A0A0A2B6P6-F1
#
_cell.length_a   1.000
_cell.length_b   1.000
_cell.length_c   1.000
_cell.angle_alpha   90.00
_cell.angle_beta   90.00
_cell.angle_gamma   90.00
#
_symmetry.space_group_name_H-M   'P 1'
#
loop_
_entity.id
_entity.type
_entity.pdbx_description
1 polymer ?
#
loop_
_entity_poly.entity_id
_entity_poly.type
_entity_poly.pdbx_seq_one_letter_code
_entity_poly.pdbx_strand_id
1 'polypeptide(L)'
;MSESLTKTKLTDPLILDLLQNIREHRSMLEDLKSIKIDPKLTNIISKEIGRELYIENEFHKAKGFRKLHIEIAEFSKNLKILHCVFFPDPKFDIPIFGMDLVKINDIVSAAIVDLSPASQNQGLKYEKLLSEVDKSSFTSLREIPKWGGIFSNNVFFASLKRKSEKNEFCRVVDQYLTILIKLSKRAKPEVNEEIIQERIDFQKNYCVQQMKNEKTSMVLLKYFDEKWVNNYIKTVLFDF
;
A
#
# COMPACT_ATOMS: atom_id res chain seq x y z
N MET A 1 -5.39 20.42 16.98
CA MET A 1 -6.04 19.47 17.89
C MET A 1 -6.17 18.16 17.16
N SER A 2 -5.29 17.21 17.46
CA SER A 2 -5.25 15.89 16.83
C SER A 2 -6.43 15.07 17.36
N GLU A 3 -7.40 14.74 16.51
CA GLU A 3 -8.31 13.64 16.83
C GLU A 3 -7.48 12.37 16.97
N SER A 4 -7.43 11.87 18.21
CA SER A 4 -6.71 10.68 18.63
C SER A 4 -7.14 9.46 17.81
N LEU A 5 -6.27 9.01 16.89
CA LEU A 5 -6.38 7.75 16.13
C LEU A 5 -6.10 6.54 17.03
N THR A 6 -6.92 6.35 18.08
CA THR A 6 -6.91 5.17 18.95
C THR A 6 -8.31 4.57 19.07
N LYS A 7 -8.92 4.26 17.92
CA LYS A 7 -10.06 3.33 17.82
C LYS A 7 -9.70 2.00 17.15
N THR A 8 -8.42 1.76 16.86
CA THR A 8 -7.94 0.48 16.38
C THR A 8 -8.06 -0.57 17.47
N LYS A 9 -8.93 -1.57 17.28
CA LYS A 9 -8.91 -2.83 18.05
C LYS A 9 -7.65 -3.67 17.74
N LEU A 10 -6.93 -3.33 16.68
CA LEU A 10 -5.73 -4.04 16.26
C LEU A 10 -4.55 -3.70 17.18
N THR A 11 -4.01 -4.72 17.84
CA THR A 11 -2.88 -4.61 18.76
C THR A 11 -1.61 -5.31 18.24
N ASP A 12 -1.54 -5.61 16.95
CA ASP A 12 -0.42 -6.36 16.38
C ASP A 12 0.85 -5.50 16.31
N PRO A 13 1.92 -5.83 17.05
CA PRO A 13 3.08 -4.94 17.14
C PRO A 13 3.73 -4.64 15.79
N LEU A 14 3.83 -5.64 14.91
CA LEU A 14 4.44 -5.44 13.59
C LEU A 14 3.62 -4.47 12.73
N ILE A 15 2.29 -4.61 12.73
CA ILE A 15 1.42 -3.71 11.96
C ILE A 15 1.46 -2.30 12.56
N LEU A 16 1.48 -2.18 13.89
CA LEU A 16 1.58 -0.88 14.56
C LEU A 16 2.90 -0.17 14.24
N ASP A 17 4.03 -0.88 14.25
CA ASP A 17 5.35 -0.32 13.89
C ASP A 17 5.37 0.15 12.43
N LEU A 18 4.84 -0.65 11.50
CA LEU A 18 4.73 -0.29 10.10
C LEU A 18 3.80 0.91 9.89
N LEU A 19 2.65 0.94 10.57
CA LEU A 19 1.72 2.07 10.51
C LEU A 19 2.35 3.36 11.00
N GLN A 20 3.07 3.29 12.12
CA GLN A 20 3.77 4.46 12.66
C GLN A 20 4.78 4.98 11.64
N ASN A 21 5.63 4.09 11.09
CA ASN A 21 6.61 4.42 10.06
C ASN A 21 5.96 5.07 8.81
N ILE A 22 4.89 4.46 8.29
CA ILE A 22 4.15 4.98 7.12
C ILE A 22 3.56 6.36 7.42
N ARG A 23 2.93 6.53 8.59
CA ARG A 23 2.31 7.81 8.99
C ARG A 23 3.36 8.91 9.21
N GLU A 24 4.52 8.58 9.77
CA GLU A 24 5.66 9.50 9.92
C GLU A 24 6.16 9.98 8.56
N HIS A 25 6.43 9.09 7.61
CA HIS A 25 6.84 9.48 6.27
C HIS A 25 5.76 10.27 5.54
N ARG A 26 4.50 9.87 5.66
CA ARG A 26 3.36 10.62 5.11
C ARG A 26 3.31 12.04 5.64
N SER A 27 3.63 12.26 6.92
CA SER A 27 3.64 13.60 7.54
C SER A 27 4.74 14.52 6.99
N MET A 28 5.77 13.96 6.33
CA MET A 28 6.84 14.72 5.69
C MET A 28 6.45 15.27 4.31
N LEU A 29 5.27 14.90 3.78
CA LEU A 29 4.76 15.38 2.50
C LEU A 29 4.17 16.79 2.64
N GLU A 30 4.44 17.64 1.63
CA GLU A 30 3.91 19.00 1.57
C GLU A 30 2.40 19.02 1.32
N ASP A 31 1.68 19.96 1.93
CA ASP A 31 0.23 20.15 1.76
C ASP A 31 -0.64 18.91 2.08
N LEU A 32 -0.23 18.10 3.05
CA LEU A 32 -1.00 16.94 3.51
C LEU A 32 -2.40 17.33 4.01
N LYS A 33 -3.43 16.74 3.42
CA LYS A 33 -4.85 16.98 3.76
C LYS A 33 -5.61 15.65 3.79
N SER A 34 -6.45 15.43 4.79
CA SER A 34 -7.34 14.28 4.82
C SER A 34 -8.41 14.39 3.73
N ILE A 35 -8.74 13.27 3.10
CA ILE A 35 -9.83 13.15 2.13
C ILE A 35 -11.06 12.65 2.90
N LYS A 36 -12.16 13.41 2.86
CA LYS A 36 -13.43 12.95 3.42
C LYS A 36 -14.03 11.91 2.48
N ILE A 37 -14.28 10.72 3.01
CA ILE A 37 -14.99 9.63 2.35
C ILE A 37 -16.28 9.31 3.11
N ASP A 38 -17.17 8.51 2.51
CA ASP A 38 -18.35 8.02 3.20
C ASP A 38 -17.92 7.33 4.52
N PRO A 39 -18.47 7.74 5.69
CA PRO A 39 -18.19 7.10 6.97
C PRO A 39 -18.36 5.58 6.95
N LYS A 40 -19.25 5.05 6.10
CA LYS A 40 -19.47 3.60 5.90
C LYS A 40 -18.27 2.89 5.26
N LEU A 41 -17.40 3.62 4.58
CA LEU A 41 -16.15 3.12 4.00
C LEU A 41 -14.94 3.44 4.89
N THR A 42 -15.05 4.40 5.82
CA THR A 42 -13.97 4.71 6.77
C THR A 42 -13.80 3.58 7.78
N ASN A 43 -14.90 3.07 8.33
CA ASN A 43 -14.89 1.99 9.30
C ASN A 43 -15.96 0.96 8.92
N ILE A 44 -15.54 -0.24 8.55
CA ILE A 44 -16.43 -1.35 8.23
C ILE A 44 -16.27 -2.39 9.34
N ILE A 45 -17.35 -2.64 10.08
CA ILE A 45 -17.31 -3.49 11.26
C ILE A 45 -18.45 -4.48 11.21
N SER A 46 -18.14 -5.76 11.37
CA SER A 46 -19.11 -6.81 11.67
C SER A 46 -18.78 -7.44 13.02
N LYS A 47 -19.82 -7.67 13.83
CA LYS A 47 -19.74 -8.42 15.09
C LYS A 47 -20.54 -9.73 15.03
N GLU A 48 -20.97 -10.13 13.84
CA GLU A 48 -21.67 -11.39 13.62
C GLU A 48 -20.73 -12.55 13.98
N ILE A 49 -21.20 -13.48 14.82
CA ILE A 49 -20.38 -14.60 15.30
C ILE A 49 -19.94 -15.45 14.12
N GLY A 50 -18.63 -15.67 13.98
CA GLY A 50 -18.04 -16.41 12.87
C GLY A 50 -17.79 -15.58 11.61
N ARG A 51 -18.22 -14.32 11.60
CA ARG A 51 -18.00 -13.32 10.52
C ARG A 51 -17.52 -11.99 11.09
N GLU A 52 -16.83 -12.01 12.22
CA GLU A 52 -16.30 -10.81 12.83
C GLU A 52 -15.26 -10.19 11.91
N LEU A 53 -15.41 -8.91 11.62
CA LEU A 53 -14.42 -8.18 10.84
C LEU A 53 -14.31 -6.74 11.30
N TYR A 54 -13.14 -6.18 11.03
CA TYR A 54 -12.81 -4.78 11.19
C TYR A 54 -12.00 -4.36 9.98
N ILE A 55 -12.40 -3.29 9.30
CA ILE A 55 -11.61 -2.61 8.27
C ILE A 55 -11.64 -1.13 8.61
N GLU A 56 -10.46 -0.52 8.71
CA GLU A 56 -10.29 0.92 8.90
C GLU A 56 -9.48 1.48 7.74
N ASN A 57 -10.01 2.55 7.14
CA ASN A 57 -9.37 3.23 6.04
C ASN A 57 -9.02 4.67 6.38
N GLU A 58 -7.78 5.05 6.09
CA GLU A 58 -7.31 6.42 6.08
C GLU A 58 -7.03 6.89 4.67
N PHE A 59 -7.60 8.04 4.29
CA PHE A 59 -7.35 8.67 3.00
C PHE A 59 -6.80 10.08 3.18
N HIS A 60 -5.69 10.35 2.52
CA HIS A 60 -5.10 11.68 2.45
C HIS A 60 -4.72 12.02 1.01
N LYS A 61 -4.49 13.29 0.75
CA LYS A 61 -3.79 13.80 -0.44
C LYS A 61 -2.68 14.72 0.01
N ALA A 62 -1.69 14.91 -0.84
CA ALA A 62 -0.58 15.82 -0.62
C ALA A 62 -0.13 16.38 -1.96
N LYS A 63 0.76 17.37 -1.95
CA LYS A 63 1.41 17.83 -3.17
C LYS A 63 2.15 16.66 -3.82
N GLY A 64 1.89 16.42 -5.11
CA GLY A 64 2.44 15.29 -5.85
C GLY A 64 1.69 13.96 -5.68
N PHE A 65 0.67 13.89 -4.83
CA PHE A 65 -0.08 12.66 -4.57
C PHE A 65 -1.59 12.89 -4.61
N ARG A 66 -2.27 12.24 -5.56
CA ARG A 66 -3.73 12.31 -5.68
C ARG A 66 -4.43 11.57 -4.54
N LYS A 67 -3.84 10.49 -4.04
CA LYS A 67 -4.41 9.63 -2.99
C LYS A 67 -3.31 8.89 -2.22
N LEU A 68 -3.38 8.97 -0.90
CA LEU A 68 -2.54 8.29 0.06
C LEU A 68 -3.48 7.43 0.92
N HIS A 69 -3.50 6.13 0.66
CA HIS A 69 -4.44 5.21 1.29
C HIS A 69 -3.70 4.26 2.22
N ILE A 70 -4.17 4.17 3.45
CA ILE A 70 -3.79 3.13 4.41
C ILE A 70 -5.07 2.39 4.80
N GLU A 71 -5.07 1.08 4.65
CA GLU A 71 -6.13 0.20 5.12
C GLU A 71 -5.54 -0.79 6.14
N ILE A 72 -6.24 -0.93 7.25
CA ILE A 72 -5.98 -1.95 8.26
C ILE A 72 -7.21 -2.83 8.33
N ALA A 73 -7.02 -4.14 8.21
CA ALA A 73 -8.12 -5.07 8.37
C ALA A 73 -7.80 -6.22 9.33
N GLU A 74 -8.79 -6.66 10.08
CA GLU A 74 -8.79 -7.87 10.88
C GLU A 74 -10.05 -8.66 10.61
N PHE A 75 -9.90 -9.93 10.24
CA PHE A 75 -11.00 -10.85 9.95
C PHE A 75 -10.90 -12.06 10.89
N SER A 76 -11.99 -12.39 11.58
CA SER A 76 -12.15 -13.51 12.51
C SER A 76 -10.97 -13.73 13.47
N LYS A 77 -10.32 -12.63 13.90
CA LYS A 77 -9.12 -12.54 14.77
C LYS A 77 -7.83 -13.19 14.24
N ASN A 78 -7.92 -14.07 13.24
CA ASN A 78 -6.79 -14.84 12.73
C ASN A 78 -6.12 -14.19 11.53
N LEU A 79 -6.83 -13.41 10.72
CA LEU A 79 -6.29 -12.78 9.53
C LEU A 79 -6.17 -11.28 9.79
N LYS A 80 -4.96 -10.75 9.66
CA LYS A 80 -4.66 -9.32 9.78
C LYS A 80 -4.00 -8.84 8.49
N ILE A 81 -4.45 -7.70 8.00
CA ILE A 81 -3.98 -7.09 6.77
C ILE A 81 -3.57 -5.64 7.05
N LEU A 82 -2.43 -5.26 6.50
CA LEU A 82 -2.06 -3.86 6.31
C LEU A 82 -1.86 -3.66 4.81
N HIS A 83 -2.65 -2.79 4.22
CA HIS A 83 -2.55 -2.38 2.82
C HIS A 83 -2.24 -0.89 2.78
N CYS A 84 -1.29 -0.48 1.94
CA CYS A 84 -0.93 0.91 1.81
C CYS A 84 -0.52 1.21 0.36
N VAL A 85 -1.16 2.22 -0.24
CA VAL A 85 -0.80 2.69 -1.59
C VAL A 85 -0.79 4.20 -1.63
N PHE A 86 0.33 4.77 -2.09
CA PHE A 86 0.45 6.20 -2.38
C PHE A 86 0.43 6.40 -3.90
N PHE A 87 -0.72 6.83 -4.41
CA PHE A 87 -0.91 7.14 -5.81
C PHE A 87 -0.44 8.57 -6.12
N PRO A 88 0.53 8.72 -7.04
CA PRO A 88 1.03 10.03 -7.44
C PRO A 88 -0.01 10.78 -8.26
N ASP A 89 -0.03 12.11 -8.15
CA ASP A 89 -0.71 12.94 -9.14
C ASP A 89 0.04 12.78 -10.49
N PRO A 90 -0.61 12.41 -11.60
CA PRO A 90 0.05 12.22 -12.90
C PRO A 90 0.86 13.43 -13.39
N LYS A 91 0.61 14.63 -12.88
CA LYS A 91 1.46 15.80 -13.16
C LYS A 91 2.87 15.66 -12.58
N PHE A 92 3.10 14.79 -11.61
CA PHE A 92 4.38 14.64 -10.95
C PHE A 92 5.00 13.29 -11.29
N ASP A 93 6.29 13.32 -11.62
CA ASP A 93 7.05 12.12 -11.94
C ASP A 93 7.50 11.39 -10.67
N ILE A 94 6.54 10.76 -9.98
CA ILE A 94 6.73 10.05 -8.72
C ILE A 94 6.25 8.60 -8.93
N PRO A 95 6.96 7.57 -8.40
CA PRO A 95 6.50 6.19 -8.50
C PRO A 95 5.33 5.91 -7.55
N ILE A 96 4.60 4.83 -7.83
CA ILE A 96 3.54 4.33 -6.94
C ILE A 96 4.21 3.56 -5.80
N PHE A 97 4.10 4.04 -4.57
CA PHE A 97 4.45 3.22 -3.42
C PHE A 97 3.30 2.27 -3.12
N GLY A 98 3.60 0.98 -3.03
CA GLY A 98 2.66 -0.06 -2.66
C GLY A 98 3.25 -0.98 -1.61
N MET A 99 2.46 -1.31 -0.59
CA MET A 99 2.85 -2.22 0.47
C MET A 99 1.65 -3.03 0.93
N ASP A 100 1.82 -4.36 1.01
CA ASP A 100 0.84 -5.26 1.61
C ASP A 100 1.51 -6.19 2.62
N LEU A 101 0.86 -6.37 3.77
CA LEU A 101 1.18 -7.38 4.77
C LEU A 101 -0.05 -8.23 5.02
N VAL A 102 0.08 -9.54 4.85
CA VAL A 102 -0.98 -10.50 5.21
C VAL A 102 -0.44 -11.44 6.28
N LYS A 103 -0.94 -11.27 7.49
CA LYS A 103 -0.60 -12.09 8.66
C LYS A 103 -1.75 -13.04 8.98
N ILE A 104 -1.45 -14.33 9.05
CA ILE A 104 -2.39 -15.39 9.42
C ILE A 104 -1.87 -16.01 10.72
N ASN A 105 -2.65 -15.92 11.78
CA ASN A 105 -2.23 -16.19 13.16
C ASN A 105 -0.95 -15.38 13.48
N ASP A 106 0.16 -16.05 13.79
CA ASP A 106 1.45 -15.39 14.06
C ASP A 106 2.41 -15.35 12.87
N ILE A 107 2.01 -15.93 11.73
CA ILE A 107 2.85 -16.06 10.54
C ILE A 107 2.51 -14.95 9.56
N VAL A 108 3.51 -14.18 9.13
CA VAL A 108 3.36 -13.26 8.00
C VAL A 108 3.49 -14.07 6.72
N SER A 109 2.35 -14.40 6.14
CA SER A 109 2.26 -15.22 4.93
C SER A 109 2.66 -14.47 3.66
N ALA A 110 2.53 -13.14 3.67
CA ALA A 110 2.90 -12.25 2.58
C ALA A 110 3.35 -10.91 3.16
N ALA A 111 4.50 -10.44 2.73
CA ALA A 111 5.02 -9.11 2.94
C ALA A 111 5.58 -8.63 1.61
N ILE A 112 4.96 -7.62 1.01
CA ILE A 112 5.39 -7.02 -0.25
C ILE A 112 5.55 -5.52 -0.07
N VAL A 113 6.60 -4.96 -0.67
CA VAL A 113 6.80 -3.52 -0.77
C VAL A 113 7.49 -3.19 -2.11
N ASP A 114 7.03 -2.11 -2.75
CA ASP A 114 7.59 -1.64 -4.00
C ASP A 114 7.46 -0.13 -4.21
N LEU A 115 8.32 0.42 -5.06
CA LEU A 115 8.10 1.69 -5.75
C LEU A 115 7.90 1.38 -7.24
N SER A 116 6.66 1.08 -7.60
CA SER A 116 6.30 0.69 -8.96
C SER A 116 6.36 1.89 -9.91
N PRO A 117 6.92 1.75 -11.12
CA PRO A 117 7.04 2.86 -12.05
C PRO A 117 5.66 3.36 -12.51
N ALA A 118 5.50 4.69 -12.53
CA ALA A 118 4.29 5.37 -13.00
C ALA A 118 4.47 6.05 -14.36
N SER A 119 5.61 5.84 -15.03
CA SER A 119 5.88 6.33 -16.38
C SER A 119 6.95 5.47 -17.05
N GLN A 120 7.16 5.65 -18.34
CA GLN A 120 8.25 5.04 -19.06
C GLN A 120 9.59 5.50 -18.48
N ASN A 121 10.54 4.56 -18.34
CA ASN A 121 11.91 4.79 -17.86
C ASN A 121 12.05 5.41 -16.46
N GLN A 122 10.95 5.60 -15.71
CA GLN A 122 10.98 6.18 -14.37
C GLN A 122 11.89 5.38 -13.42
N GLY A 123 11.81 4.04 -13.52
CA GLY A 123 12.60 3.11 -12.72
C GLY A 123 14.11 3.41 -12.76
N LEU A 124 14.65 3.79 -13.91
CA LEU A 124 16.08 4.10 -14.08
C LEU A 124 16.57 5.23 -13.15
N LYS A 125 15.66 6.10 -12.69
CA LYS A 125 15.98 7.25 -11.82
C LYS A 125 16.24 6.84 -10.37
N TYR A 126 15.71 5.70 -9.94
CA TYR A 126 15.76 5.27 -8.54
C TYR A 126 16.15 3.79 -8.35
N GLU A 127 16.29 3.02 -9.43
CA GLU A 127 16.65 1.60 -9.39
C GLU A 127 17.93 1.35 -8.60
N LYS A 128 18.97 2.17 -8.81
CA LYS A 128 20.22 2.08 -8.04
C LYS A 128 20.01 2.30 -6.54
N LEU A 129 19.15 3.26 -6.16
CA LEU A 129 18.86 3.53 -4.76
C LEU A 129 18.14 2.33 -4.10
N LEU A 130 17.23 1.67 -4.83
CA LEU A 130 16.51 0.51 -4.33
C LEU A 130 17.35 -0.78 -4.31
N SER A 131 18.30 -0.93 -5.22
CA SER A 131 19.18 -2.10 -5.25
C SER A 131 20.19 -2.09 -4.10
N GLU A 132 20.53 -0.91 -3.58
CA GLU A 132 21.36 -0.73 -2.39
C GLU A 132 20.63 -1.07 -1.07
N VAL A 133 19.30 -1.23 -1.10
CA VAL A 133 18.52 -1.70 0.07
C VAL A 133 18.83 -3.18 0.30
N ASP A 134 19.56 -3.48 1.38
CA ASP A 134 19.87 -4.85 1.79
C ASP A 134 18.60 -5.65 2.10
N LYS A 135 18.51 -6.85 1.53
CA LYS A 135 17.41 -7.81 1.69
C LYS A 135 17.94 -9.22 1.95
N SER A 136 19.22 -9.36 2.31
CA SER A 136 19.91 -10.65 2.47
C SER A 136 19.40 -11.47 3.66
N SER A 137 18.80 -10.81 4.66
CA SER A 137 18.30 -11.44 5.89
C SER A 137 17.02 -12.29 5.69
N PHE A 138 16.34 -12.18 4.55
CA PHE A 138 15.08 -12.87 4.27
C PHE A 138 15.31 -14.23 3.61
N THR A 139 14.75 -15.27 4.23
CA THR A 139 15.00 -16.66 3.79
C THR A 139 13.87 -17.28 2.95
N SER A 140 12.69 -16.67 2.98
CA SER A 140 11.48 -17.22 2.36
C SER A 140 10.91 -16.25 1.32
N LEU A 141 11.73 -15.93 0.32
CA LEU A 141 11.31 -15.12 -0.83
C LEU A 141 10.18 -15.82 -1.60
N ARG A 142 9.29 -15.02 -2.18
CA ARG A 142 8.13 -15.48 -2.94
C ARG A 142 8.24 -15.05 -4.39
N GLU A 143 7.74 -15.91 -5.27
CA GLU A 143 7.61 -15.56 -6.69
C GLU A 143 6.56 -14.46 -6.89
N ILE A 144 6.90 -13.52 -7.76
CA ILE A 144 5.98 -12.47 -8.20
C ILE A 144 4.89 -13.12 -9.08
N PRO A 145 3.60 -12.86 -8.82
CA PRO A 145 2.52 -13.42 -9.62
C PRO A 145 2.56 -12.89 -11.07
N LYS A 146 1.94 -13.63 -12.01
CA LYS A 146 1.95 -13.27 -13.45
C LYS A 146 1.43 -11.87 -13.75
N TRP A 147 0.49 -11.34 -12.95
CA TRP A 147 -0.01 -9.97 -13.12
C TRP A 147 0.96 -8.90 -12.60
N GLY A 148 1.95 -9.29 -11.79
CA GLY A 148 2.92 -8.42 -11.13
C GLY A 148 4.00 -7.83 -12.03
N GLY A 149 3.84 -7.90 -13.36
CA GLY A 149 4.72 -7.19 -14.32
C GLY A 149 4.66 -5.66 -14.22
N ILE A 150 3.79 -5.14 -13.34
CA ILE A 150 3.70 -3.71 -12.98
C ILE A 150 4.72 -3.28 -11.92
N PHE A 151 5.30 -4.24 -11.19
CA PHE A 151 6.23 -3.93 -10.12
C PHE A 151 7.61 -3.55 -10.68
N SER A 152 8.39 -2.83 -9.89
CA SER A 152 9.78 -2.52 -10.22
C SER A 152 10.67 -3.76 -10.16
N ASN A 153 11.85 -3.70 -10.77
CA ASN A 153 12.88 -4.74 -10.66
C ASN A 153 13.33 -4.98 -9.20
N ASN A 154 13.05 -4.04 -8.30
CA ASN A 154 13.41 -4.12 -6.88
C ASN A 154 12.20 -4.44 -5.99
N VAL A 155 11.09 -4.92 -6.51
CA VAL A 155 9.99 -5.39 -5.66
C VAL A 155 10.49 -6.43 -4.67
N PHE A 156 10.19 -6.22 -3.40
CA PHE A 156 10.46 -7.21 -2.38
C PHE A 156 9.19 -7.99 -2.09
N PHE A 157 9.25 -9.32 -2.13
CA PHE A 157 8.12 -10.18 -1.77
C PHE A 157 8.59 -11.42 -1.00
N ALA A 158 8.12 -11.60 0.23
CA ALA A 158 8.51 -12.72 1.08
C ALA A 158 7.41 -13.16 2.05
N SER A 159 7.59 -14.34 2.64
CA SER A 159 6.96 -14.73 3.91
C SER A 159 7.92 -14.44 5.06
N LEU A 160 7.45 -13.89 6.17
CA LEU A 160 8.31 -13.57 7.33
C LEU A 160 8.03 -14.56 8.46
N LYS A 161 9.00 -15.45 8.71
CA LYS A 161 8.86 -16.55 9.69
C LYS A 161 9.45 -16.16 11.04
N ARG A 162 10.57 -15.46 11.05
CA ARG A 162 11.32 -15.09 12.27
C ARG A 162 11.02 -13.66 12.69
N LYS A 163 11.16 -13.37 13.99
CA LYS A 163 11.02 -12.00 14.52
C LYS A 163 12.05 -11.04 13.89
N SER A 164 13.27 -11.52 13.64
CA SER A 164 14.30 -10.73 12.95
C SER A 164 13.86 -10.31 11.55
N GLU A 165 13.25 -11.21 10.77
CA GLU A 165 12.73 -10.90 9.43
C GLU A 165 11.59 -9.87 9.49
N LYS A 166 10.74 -9.93 10.51
CA LYS A 166 9.67 -8.94 10.74
C LYS A 166 10.24 -7.54 10.99
N ASN A 167 11.23 -7.43 11.89
CA ASN A 167 11.91 -6.16 12.16
C ASN A 167 12.66 -5.64 10.93
N GLU A 168 13.32 -6.54 10.20
CA GLU A 168 14.04 -6.20 8.99
C GLU A 168 13.11 -5.69 7.89
N PHE A 169 11.89 -6.24 7.80
CA PHE A 169 10.90 -5.74 6.86
C PHE A 169 10.48 -4.31 7.18
N CYS A 170 10.34 -3.93 8.47
CA CYS A 170 10.12 -2.54 8.84
C CYS A 170 11.24 -1.62 8.34
N ARG A 171 12.51 -2.05 8.46
CA ARG A 171 13.68 -1.32 7.95
C ARG A 171 13.65 -1.19 6.42
N VAL A 172 13.27 -2.24 5.69
CA VAL A 172 13.12 -2.18 4.23
C VAL A 172 12.03 -1.18 3.83
N VAL A 173 10.86 -1.24 4.48
CA VAL A 173 9.75 -0.30 4.21
C VAL A 173 10.16 1.15 4.48
N ASP A 174 10.86 1.41 5.60
CA ASP A 174 11.45 2.71 5.93
C ASP A 174 12.34 3.26 4.80
N GLN A 175 13.22 2.41 4.26
CA GLN A 175 14.12 2.83 3.18
C GLN A 175 13.38 3.13 1.86
N TYR A 176 12.33 2.35 1.52
CA TYR A 176 11.51 2.61 0.34
C TYR A 176 10.75 3.92 0.49
N LEU A 177 10.15 4.17 1.66
CA LEU A 177 9.48 5.43 1.96
C LEU A 177 10.46 6.61 1.95
N THR A 178 11.65 6.47 2.54
CA THR A 178 12.71 7.49 2.51
C THR A 178 13.08 7.87 1.07
N ILE A 179 13.23 6.88 0.18
CA ILE A 179 13.51 7.11 -1.23
C ILE A 179 12.33 7.82 -1.90
N LEU A 180 11.09 7.38 -1.67
CA LEU A 180 9.89 8.04 -2.18
C LEU A 180 9.81 9.51 -1.76
N ILE A 181 10.04 9.82 -0.48
CA ILE A 181 10.02 11.20 0.02
C ILE A 181 11.10 12.04 -0.68
N LYS A 182 12.31 11.52 -0.86
CA LYS A 182 13.37 12.20 -1.62
C LYS A 182 12.97 12.46 -3.08
N LEU A 183 12.33 11.51 -3.75
CA LEU A 183 11.85 11.67 -5.12
C LEU A 183 10.73 12.72 -5.19
N SER A 184 9.74 12.65 -4.29
CA SER A 184 8.60 13.57 -4.26
C SER A 184 9.01 15.03 -4.07
N LYS A 185 9.99 15.31 -3.20
CA LYS A 185 10.52 16.67 -2.97
C LYS A 185 11.25 17.25 -4.17
N ARG A 186 11.77 16.41 -5.07
CA ARG A 186 12.48 16.82 -6.30
C ARG A 186 11.53 16.94 -7.49
N ALA A 187 10.38 16.27 -7.45
CA ALA A 187 9.41 16.27 -8.54
C ALA A 187 8.79 17.65 -8.74
N LYS A 188 8.69 18.06 -10.00
CA LYS A 188 8.02 19.30 -10.42
C LYS A 188 6.77 18.92 -11.22
N PRO A 189 5.72 19.76 -11.20
CA PRO A 189 4.56 19.53 -12.04
C PRO A 189 4.95 19.63 -13.51
N GLU A 190 4.53 18.64 -14.27
CA GLU A 190 4.58 18.58 -15.72
C GLU A 190 3.44 19.42 -16.31
N VAL A 191 3.68 19.99 -17.49
CA VAL A 191 2.69 20.76 -18.26
C VAL A 191 2.44 20.15 -19.62
N ASN A 192 3.31 19.24 -20.08
CA ASN A 192 3.07 18.49 -21.31
C ASN A 192 1.99 17.41 -21.08
N GLU A 193 0.84 17.61 -21.72
CA GLU A 193 -0.32 16.73 -21.62
C GLU A 193 -0.04 15.29 -22.11
N GLU A 194 0.87 15.08 -23.08
CA GLU A 194 1.22 13.73 -23.54
C GLU A 194 1.96 12.95 -22.45
N ILE A 195 2.88 13.60 -21.73
CA ILE A 195 3.61 12.99 -20.61
C ILE A 195 2.67 12.72 -19.44
N ILE A 196 1.73 13.63 -19.16
CA ILE A 196 0.71 13.44 -18.12
C ILE A 196 -0.20 12.27 -18.49
N GLN A 197 -0.61 12.18 -19.75
CA GLN A 197 -1.47 11.09 -20.26
C GLN A 197 -0.77 9.73 -20.20
N GLU A 198 0.52 9.66 -20.53
CA GLU A 198 1.31 8.43 -20.35
C GLU A 198 1.28 7.97 -18.88
N ARG A 199 1.50 8.90 -17.94
CA ARG A 199 1.47 8.57 -16.49
C ARG A 199 0.10 8.13 -16.01
N ILE A 200 -0.96 8.72 -16.56
CA ILE A 200 -2.35 8.27 -16.35
C ILE A 200 -2.48 6.80 -16.77
N ASP A 201 -2.00 6.44 -17.95
CA ASP A 201 -2.15 5.09 -18.50
C ASP A 201 -1.34 4.04 -17.71
N PHE A 202 -0.15 4.40 -17.24
CA PHE A 202 0.63 3.55 -16.32
C PHE A 202 -0.09 3.31 -15.00
N GLN A 203 -0.67 4.35 -14.38
CA GLN A 203 -1.41 4.19 -13.13
C GLN A 203 -2.73 3.40 -13.32
N LYS A 204 -3.43 3.58 -14.45
CA LYS A 204 -4.59 2.75 -14.80
C LYS A 204 -4.19 1.28 -14.96
N ASN A 205 -3.09 1.01 -15.65
CA ASN A 205 -2.57 -0.34 -15.80
C ASN A 205 -2.20 -0.95 -14.45
N TYR A 206 -1.54 -0.19 -13.57
CA TYR A 206 -1.27 -0.61 -12.19
C TYR A 206 -2.55 -1.04 -11.46
N CYS A 207 -3.59 -0.20 -11.50
CA CYS A 207 -4.88 -0.50 -10.86
C CYS A 207 -5.53 -1.76 -11.45
N VAL A 208 -5.63 -1.85 -12.78
CA VAL A 208 -6.21 -3.03 -13.47
C VAL A 208 -5.47 -4.32 -13.13
N GLN A 209 -4.13 -4.28 -13.06
CA GLN A 209 -3.33 -5.45 -12.75
C GLN A 209 -3.47 -5.85 -11.28
N GLN A 210 -3.52 -4.89 -10.36
CA GLN A 210 -3.81 -5.17 -8.94
C GLN A 210 -5.20 -5.78 -8.72
N MET A 211 -6.20 -5.41 -9.51
CA MET A 211 -7.54 -6.04 -9.47
C MET A 211 -7.53 -7.52 -9.86
N LYS A 212 -6.48 -8.01 -10.54
CA LYS A 212 -6.30 -9.44 -10.85
C LYS A 212 -5.78 -10.25 -9.65
N ASN A 213 -5.51 -9.61 -8.52
CA ASN A 213 -5.12 -10.30 -7.30
C ASN A 213 -6.32 -11.00 -6.65
N GLU A 214 -6.56 -12.24 -7.08
CA GLU A 214 -7.67 -13.09 -6.59
C GLU A 214 -7.65 -13.28 -5.07
N LYS A 215 -6.49 -13.21 -4.41
CA LYS A 215 -6.40 -13.40 -2.95
C LYS A 215 -7.13 -12.31 -2.19
N THR A 216 -7.04 -11.06 -2.64
CA THR A 216 -7.74 -9.93 -2.03
C THR A 216 -9.25 -10.13 -2.16
N SER A 217 -9.73 -10.42 -3.37
CA SER A 217 -11.16 -10.67 -3.63
C SER A 217 -11.69 -11.87 -2.83
N MET A 218 -10.95 -12.97 -2.78
CA MET A 218 -11.33 -14.19 -2.04
C MET A 218 -11.47 -13.96 -0.53
N VAL A 219 -10.66 -13.07 0.06
CA VAL A 219 -10.80 -12.74 1.49
C VAL A 219 -12.11 -11.99 1.70
N LEU A 220 -12.38 -10.95 0.91
CA LEU A 220 -13.58 -10.12 1.06
C LEU A 220 -14.87 -10.89 0.76
N LEU A 221 -14.87 -11.79 -0.23
CA LEU A 221 -16.02 -12.63 -0.60
C LEU A 221 -16.49 -13.59 0.50
N LYS A 222 -15.69 -13.83 1.53
CA LYS A 222 -16.12 -14.61 2.72
C LYS A 222 -17.07 -13.82 3.62
N TYR A 223 -17.05 -12.49 3.53
CA TYR A 223 -17.77 -11.58 4.43
C TYR A 223 -18.77 -10.69 3.70
N PHE A 224 -18.59 -10.45 2.40
CA PHE A 224 -19.41 -9.57 1.58
C PHE A 224 -19.85 -10.24 0.29
N ASP A 225 -20.96 -9.79 -0.28
CA ASP A 225 -21.40 -10.24 -1.60
C ASP A 225 -20.49 -9.73 -2.73
N GLU A 226 -20.57 -10.37 -3.89
CA GLU A 226 -19.73 -10.07 -5.05
C GLU A 226 -19.89 -8.62 -5.54
N LYS A 227 -21.09 -8.05 -5.47
CA LYS A 227 -21.33 -6.66 -5.91
C LYS A 227 -20.60 -5.69 -4.99
N TRP A 228 -20.64 -5.93 -3.68
CA TRP A 228 -19.91 -5.14 -2.70
C TRP A 228 -18.40 -5.25 -2.91
N VAL A 229 -17.86 -6.47 -3.06
CA VAL A 229 -16.42 -6.71 -3.25
C VAL A 229 -15.92 -6.02 -4.53
N ASN A 230 -16.63 -6.19 -5.64
CA ASN A 230 -16.27 -5.55 -6.90
C ASN A 230 -16.29 -4.02 -6.81
N ASN A 231 -17.28 -3.46 -6.11
CA ASN A 231 -17.33 -2.02 -5.88
C ASN A 231 -16.17 -1.55 -4.99
N TYR A 232 -15.89 -2.25 -3.90
CA TYR A 232 -14.83 -1.89 -2.95
C TYR A 232 -13.45 -1.90 -3.62
N ILE A 233 -13.13 -2.96 -4.37
CA ILE A 233 -11.85 -3.07 -5.08
C ILE A 233 -11.70 -1.94 -6.12
N LYS A 234 -12.76 -1.62 -6.88
CA LYS A 234 -12.70 -0.63 -7.96
C LYS A 234 -12.74 0.82 -7.50
N THR A 235 -13.40 1.10 -6.38
CA THR A 235 -13.68 2.49 -5.95
C THR A 235 -12.92 2.88 -4.69
N VAL A 236 -12.42 1.91 -3.92
CA VAL A 236 -11.73 2.15 -2.65
C VAL A 236 -10.27 1.72 -2.68
N LEU A 237 -9.95 0.53 -3.20
CA LEU A 237 -8.55 0.08 -3.23
C LEU A 237 -7.80 0.66 -4.45
N PHE A 238 -8.31 0.41 -5.65
CA PHE A 238 -7.62 0.68 -6.90
C PHE A 238 -8.46 1.55 -7.83
N ASP A 239 -8.81 2.75 -7.37
CA ASP A 239 -9.50 3.76 -8.18
C ASP A 239 -8.51 4.52 -9.07
N PHE A 240 -8.91 4.72 -10.33
CA PHE A 240 -8.33 5.68 -11.24
C PHE A 240 -9.44 6.35 -12.06
#